data_AF-A0A6M8WBN1-F1
#
_entry.id   AF-A0A6M8WBN1-F1
#
_cell.length_a   1.000
_cell.length_b   1.000
_cell.length_c   1.000
_cell.angle_alpha   90.00
_cell.angle_beta   90.00
_cell.angle_gamma   90.00
#
_symmetry.space_group_name_H-M   'P 1'
#
loop_
_entity.id
_entity.type
_entity.pdbx_description
1 polymer ?
#
loop_
_entity_poly.entity_id
_entity_poly.type
_entity_poly.pdbx_seq_one_letter_code
_entity_poly.pdbx_strand_id
1 'polypeptide(L)' 'MPTVERCICYDISFAELKEIADKIEADLETLSARTGCCTGCGMCKPYVELMLKTGRTSFPLLPVAELRRLDQSP' A
#
# COMPACT_ATOMS: atom_id res chain seq x y z
N MET A 1 10.06 -14.01 9.42
CA MET A 1 9.23 -14.08 8.20
C MET A 1 9.35 -12.74 7.49
N PRO A 2 9.54 -12.70 6.16
CA PRO A 2 9.63 -11.43 5.44
C PRO A 2 8.29 -10.67 5.48
N THR A 3 8.36 -9.38 5.79
CA THR A 3 7.23 -8.44 5.81
C THR A 3 7.38 -7.41 4.71
N VAL A 4 6.26 -6.94 4.17
CA VAL A 4 6.18 -5.84 3.22
C VAL A 4 5.79 -4.59 3.98
N GLU A 5 6.69 -3.62 3.99
CA GLU A 5 6.57 -2.36 4.73
C GLU A 5 6.89 -1.13 3.88
N ARG A 6 7.29 -1.34 2.61
CA ARG A 6 7.69 -0.26 1.70
C ARG A 6 7.44 -0.63 0.25
N CYS A 7 7.30 0.40 -0.59
CA CYS A 7 7.37 0.26 -2.03
C CYS A 7 8.84 0.26 -2.47
N ILE A 8 9.30 -0.87 -3.03
CA ILE A 8 10.70 -1.01 -3.46
C ILE A 8 11.05 -0.20 -4.71
N CYS A 9 10.06 0.19 -5.52
CA CYS A 9 10.32 0.96 -6.75
C CYS A 9 10.70 2.41 -6.46
N TYR A 10 10.11 3.00 -5.42
CA TYR A 10 10.28 4.41 -5.06
C TYR A 10 10.91 4.57 -3.66
N ASP A 11 11.36 3.45 -3.07
CA ASP A 11 11.95 3.36 -1.74
C ASP A 11 11.22 4.19 -0.66
N ILE A 12 9.88 4.08 -0.64
CA ILE A 12 9.03 4.80 0.31
C ILE A 12 8.30 3.82 1.22
N SER A 13 8.37 4.04 2.53
CA SER A 13 7.71 3.19 3.51
C SER A 13 6.20 3.43 3.57
N PHE A 14 5.45 2.41 3.99
CA PHE A 14 4.02 2.53 4.27
C PHE A 14 3.77 3.44 5.48
N ALA A 15 4.72 3.57 6.41
CA ALA A 15 4.61 4.53 7.50
C ALA A 15 4.61 5.98 6.98
N GLU A 16 5.55 6.31 6.09
CA GLU A 16 5.60 7.63 5.45
C GLU A 16 4.36 7.88 4.57
N LEU A 17 3.94 6.89 3.79
CA LEU A 17 2.71 6.97 3.00
C LEU A 17 1.48 7.20 3.87
N LYS A 18 1.39 6.54 5.02
CA LYS A 18 0.30 6.73 5.98
C LYS A 18 0.31 8.14 6.57
N GLU A 19 1.46 8.67 6.96
CA GLU A 19 1.55 10.04 7.46
C GLU A 19 1.12 11.06 6.41
N ILE A 20 1.49 10.84 5.13
CA ILE A 20 1.08 11.71 4.03
C ILE A 20 -0.44 11.59 3.84
N ALA A 21 -0.98 10.37 3.83
CA ALA A 21 -2.40 10.12 3.67
C ALA A 21 -3.23 10.77 4.78
N ASP A 22 -2.82 10.62 6.04
CA ASP A 22 -3.51 11.17 7.20
C ASP A 22 -3.47 12.72 7.22
N LYS A 23 -2.41 13.35 6.68
CA LYS A 23 -2.29 14.82 6.61
C LYS A 23 -3.21 15.48 5.57
N ILE A 24 -3.55 14.76 4.51
CA ILE A 24 -4.27 15.33 3.36
C ILE A 24 -5.58 14.60 3.05
N GLU A 25 -5.96 13.66 3.92
CA GLU A 25 -7.08 12.73 3.72
C GLU A 25 -7.06 12.08 2.32
N ALA A 26 -5.86 11.64 1.89
CA ALA A 26 -5.69 11.10 0.53
C ALA A 26 -6.24 9.69 0.39
N ASP A 27 -6.90 9.47 -0.75
CA ASP A 27 -7.15 8.16 -1.30
C ASP A 27 -5.92 7.61 -2.05
N LEU A 28 -6.03 6.38 -2.54
CA LEU A 28 -4.95 5.71 -3.25
C LEU A 28 -4.48 6.49 -4.48
N GLU A 29 -5.40 7.08 -5.24
CA GLU A 29 -5.08 7.81 -6.47
C GLU A 29 -4.30 9.09 -6.15
N THR A 30 -4.78 9.88 -5.19
CA THR A 30 -4.13 11.11 -4.71
C THR A 30 -2.75 10.80 -4.13
N LEU A 31 -2.65 9.73 -3.33
CA LEU A 31 -1.39 9.31 -2.74
C LEU A 31 -0.39 8.83 -3.79
N SER A 32 -0.86 8.09 -4.80
CA SER A 32 -0.03 7.63 -5.92
C SER A 32 0.45 8.79 -6.80
N ALA A 33 -0.44 9.75 -7.11
CA ALA A 33 -0.08 10.94 -7.89
C ALA A 33 0.98 11.79 -7.18
N ARG A 34 0.94 11.86 -5.84
CA ARG A 34 1.85 12.69 -5.05
C ARG A 34 3.20 12.02 -4.76
N THR A 35 3.21 10.70 -4.57
CA THR A 35 4.42 9.96 -4.15
C THR A 35 5.05 9.12 -5.26
N GLY A 36 4.35 8.94 -6.38
CA GLY A 36 4.73 7.98 -7.42
C GLY A 36 4.54 6.52 -7.01
N CYS A 37 4.24 6.23 -5.75
CA CYS A 37 3.94 4.88 -5.29
C CYS A 37 2.78 4.28 -6.11
N CYS A 38 2.76 2.95 -6.26
CA CYS A 38 1.79 2.21 -7.08
C CYS A 38 1.92 2.38 -8.61
N THR A 39 2.79 3.26 -9.13
CA THR A 39 2.96 3.46 -10.58
C THR A 39 4.10 2.66 -11.23
N GLY A 40 5.00 2.09 -10.41
CA GLY A 40 6.13 1.28 -10.87
C GLY A 40 5.72 -0.17 -11.17
N CYS A 41 6.15 -1.12 -10.33
CA CYS A 41 5.76 -2.54 -10.49
C CYS A 41 4.31 -2.86 -10.09
N GLY A 42 3.62 -1.94 -9.39
CA GLY A 42 2.25 -2.14 -8.90
C GLY A 42 2.08 -3.12 -7.72
N MET A 43 3.11 -3.88 -7.34
CA MET A 43 3.01 -4.91 -6.28
C MET A 43 2.69 -4.35 -4.88
N CYS A 44 3.01 -3.09 -4.62
CA CYS A 44 2.70 -2.41 -3.35
C CYS A 44 1.23 -2.00 -3.25
N LYS A 45 0.51 -1.87 -4.37
CA LYS A 45 -0.87 -1.35 -4.43
C LYS A 45 -1.83 -2.02 -3.43
N PRO A 46 -1.97 -3.36 -3.36
CA PRO A 46 -2.89 -4.00 -2.41
C PRO A 46 -2.48 -3.76 -0.95
N TYR A 47 -1.19 -3.60 -0.67
CA TYR A 47 -0.71 -3.28 0.68
C TYR A 47 -1.00 -1.82 1.05
N VAL A 48 -0.89 -0.89 0.11
CA VAL A 48 -1.25 0.52 0.31
C VAL A 48 -2.77 0.67 0.51
N GLU A 49 -3.59 -0.07 -0.24
CA GLU A 49 -5.05 -0.13 -0.01
C GLU A 49 -5.38 -0.67 1.39
N LEU A 50 -4.72 -1.76 1.80
CA LEU A 50 -4.86 -2.28 3.16
C LEU A 50 -4.38 -1.29 4.22
N MET A 51 -3.31 -0.55 3.96
CA MET A 51 -2.79 0.49 4.85
C MET A 51 -3.80 1.61 5.02
N LEU A 52 -4.43 2.08 3.93
CA LEU A 52 -5.49 3.10 3.98
C LEU A 52 -6.72 2.59 4.75
N LYS A 53 -7.11 1.32 4.53
CA LYS A 53 -8.29 0.72 5.18
C LYS A 53 -8.09 0.37 6.66
N THR A 54 -6.89 -0.08 7.04
CA THR A 54 -6.63 -0.67 8.37
C THR A 54 -5.69 0.18 9.24
N GLY A 55 -5.00 1.16 8.66
CA GLY A 55 -3.97 1.95 9.32
C GLY A 55 -2.65 1.19 9.58
N ARG A 56 -2.55 -0.09 9.20
CA ARG A 56 -1.32 -0.89 9.39
C ARG A 56 -0.29 -0.54 8.31
N THR A 57 0.99 -0.54 8.69
CA THR A 57 2.12 -0.16 7.82
C THR A 57 3.11 -1.31 7.59
N SER A 58 2.83 -2.49 8.14
CA SER A 58 3.63 -3.70 7.94
C SER A 58 2.69 -4.88 7.75
N PHE A 59 2.93 -5.63 6.69
CA PHE A 59 2.11 -6.77 6.30
C PHE A 59 2.98 -8.00 6.06
N PRO A 60 2.52 -9.21 6.39
CA PRO A 60 3.19 -10.42 5.93
C PRO A 60 3.15 -10.48 4.40
N LEU A 61 4.13 -11.16 3.77
CA LEU A 61 4.01 -11.49 2.35
C LEU A 61 2.70 -12.27 2.12
N LEU A 62 1.76 -11.63 1.44
CA LEU A 62 0.50 -12.26 1.08
C LEU A 62 0.77 -13.27 -0.04
N PRO A 63 0.38 -14.55 0.11
CA PRO A 63 0.34 -15.47 -1.02
C PRO A 63 -0.54 -14.88 -2.12
N VAL A 64 -0.20 -15.10 -3.39
CA VAL A 64 -0.98 -14.63 -4.56
C VAL A 64 -2.46 -15.03 -4.46
N ALA A 65 -2.76 -16.17 -3.83
CA ALA A 65 -4.12 -16.63 -3.57
C ALA A 65 -4.90 -15.73 -2.59
N GLU A 66 -4.23 -15.10 -1.63
CA GLU A 66 -4.85 -14.24 -0.61
C GLU A 66 -5.13 -12.84 -1.18
N LEU A 67 -4.25 -12.34 -2.07
CA LEU A 67 -4.48 -11.09 -2.80
C LEU A 67 -5.76 -11.13 -3.64
N ARG A 68 -6.03 -12.26 -4.31
CA ARG A 68 -7.27 -12.46 -5.08
C ARG A 68 -8.53 -12.53 -4.24
N ARG A 69 -8.44 -12.80 -2.93
CA ARG A 69 -9.61 -12.76 -2.05
C ARG A 69 -9.98 -11.33 -1.64
N LEU A 70 -9.00 -10.43 -1.59
CA LEU A 70 -9.21 -9.03 -1.25
C LEU A 70 -9.79 -8.24 -2.43
N ASP A 71 -9.50 -8.62 -3.68
CA ASP A 71 -10.11 -8.02 -4.89
C ASP A 71 -11.57 -8.46 -5.12
N GLN A 72 -12.01 -9.55 -4.48
CA GLN A 72 -13.38 -10.10 -4.57
C GLN A 72 -14.29 -9.69 -3.42
N SER A 73 -13.89 -8.76 -2.57
CA SER A 73 -14.80 -8.24 -1.55
C SER A 73 -15.83 -7.31 -2.23
N PRO A 74 -17.14 -7.63 -2.19
CA PRO A 74 -18.20 -6.79 -2.76
C PRO A 74 -18.33 -5.44 -2.05
#